data_AF-G3H9D0-F1
#
_entry.id   AF-G3H9D0-F1
#
_cell.length_a   1.000
_cell.length_b   1.000
_cell.length_c   1.000
_cell.angle_alpha   90.00
_cell.angle_beta   90.00
_cell.angle_gamma   90.00
#
_symmetry.space_group_name_H-M   'P 1'
#
loop_
_entity.id
_entity.type
_entity.pdbx_description
1 polymer ?
#
loop_
_entity_poly.entity_id
_entity_poly.type
_entity_poly.pdbx_seq_one_letter_code
_entity_poly.pdbx_strand_id
1 'polypeptide(L)'
;MGSFTVITPILLHFLTKGYVIRLYHEATTDTYKAITYNAVLLETSTVFHQNDVKIPESSHLFTTFYAKTKSLLVNPWLFPNPEDYNHLMGYDKPFTFDVEVSEQKLHEDEK
;
A
#
# COMPACT_ATOMS: atom_id res chain seq x y z
N MET A 1 22.37 -14.37 26.49
CA MET A 1 21.86 -13.15 25.83
C MET A 1 21.10 -13.59 24.59
N GLY A 2 19.77 -13.55 24.65
CA GLY A 2 18.91 -14.28 23.72
C GLY A 2 18.67 -13.54 22.42
N SER A 3 18.50 -14.30 21.34
CA SER A 3 18.25 -13.83 19.96
C SER A 3 17.20 -12.71 19.83
N PHE A 4 16.26 -12.59 20.77
CA PHE A 4 15.25 -11.54 20.88
C PHE A 4 15.83 -10.10 20.87
N THR A 5 17.05 -9.88 21.37
CA THR A 5 17.67 -8.54 21.35
C THR A 5 18.06 -8.08 19.95
N VAL A 6 18.10 -8.99 18.97
CA VAL A 6 18.46 -8.69 17.57
C VAL A 6 17.28 -8.96 16.63
N ILE A 7 16.55 -10.06 16.81
CA ILE A 7 15.41 -10.42 15.96
C ILE A 7 14.30 -9.37 16.07
N THR A 8 13.93 -8.96 17.29
CA THR A 8 12.79 -8.05 17.50
C THR A 8 13.02 -6.67 16.86
N PRO A 9 14.19 -6.00 17.05
CA PRO A 9 14.46 -4.74 16.36
C PRO A 9 14.48 -4.85 14.84
N ILE A 10 15.05 -5.94 14.28
CA ILE A 10 15.10 -6.16 12.83
C ILE A 10 13.69 -6.34 12.26
N LEU A 11 12.86 -7.16 12.92
CA LEU A 11 11.47 -7.37 12.51
C LEU A 11 10.68 -6.06 12.56
N LEU A 12 10.77 -5.33 13.68
CA LEU A 12 10.09 -4.06 13.83
C LEU A 12 10.54 -3.07 12.74
N HIS A 13 11.84 -3.00 12.45
CA HIS A 13 12.35 -2.15 11.39
C HIS A 13 11.81 -2.53 10.01
N PHE A 14 11.70 -3.84 9.72
CA PHE A 14 11.13 -4.31 8.46
C PHE A 14 9.65 -3.92 8.31
N LEU A 15 8.89 -3.91 9.40
CA LEU A 15 7.48 -3.52 9.42
C LEU A 15 7.31 -2.00 9.29
N THR A 16 8.11 -1.21 10.02
CA THR A 16 7.93 0.25 10.11
C THR A 16 8.57 1.04 8.97
N LYS A 17 9.51 0.46 8.21
CA LYS A 17 10.17 1.15 7.07
C LYS A 17 9.20 1.65 5.99
N GLY A 18 8.02 1.01 5.88
CA GLY A 18 6.98 1.37 4.93
C GLY A 18 5.91 2.29 5.51
N TYR A 19 5.99 2.62 6.81
CA TYR A 19 4.99 3.45 7.47
C TYR A 19 5.14 4.91 7.03
N VAL A 20 4.11 5.41 6.35
CA VAL A 20 4.06 6.78 5.88
C VAL A 20 3.67 7.68 7.05
N ILE A 21 4.53 8.64 7.36
CA ILE A 21 4.29 9.60 8.44
C ILE A 21 3.61 10.88 7.95
N ARG A 22 3.79 11.22 6.67
CA ARG A 22 3.18 12.37 6.00
C ARG A 22 2.98 12.03 4.53
N LEU A 23 1.87 12.48 3.98
CA LEU A 23 1.52 12.24 2.59
C LEU A 23 0.91 13.52 2.00
N TYR A 24 1.47 13.94 0.87
CA TYR A 24 1.05 15.16 0.17
C TYR A 24 0.59 14.81 -1.23
N HIS A 25 -0.41 15.52 -1.71
CA HIS A 25 -0.83 15.54 -3.11
C HIS A 25 -0.55 16.91 -3.71
N GLU A 26 0.05 16.94 -4.90
CA GLU A 26 0.20 18.14 -5.71
C GLU A 26 -0.80 18.05 -6.86
N ALA A 27 -1.91 18.78 -6.73
CA ALA A 27 -3.01 18.74 -7.69
C ALA A 27 -2.61 19.21 -9.09
N THR A 28 -1.58 20.07 -9.21
CA THR A 28 -1.16 20.62 -10.51
C THR A 28 -0.50 19.57 -11.41
N THR A 29 0.26 18.65 -10.80
CA THR A 29 1.01 17.61 -11.53
C THR A 29 0.45 16.21 -11.30
N ASP A 30 -0.60 16.10 -10.48
CA ASP A 30 -1.14 14.83 -9.98
C ASP A 30 -0.04 13.90 -9.45
N THR A 31 0.81 14.46 -8.58
CA THR A 31 1.90 13.71 -7.93
C THR A 31 1.67 13.58 -6.45
N TYR A 32 2.07 12.43 -5.92
CA TYR A 32 2.04 12.12 -4.50
C TYR A 32 3.44 12.07 -3.95
N LYS A 33 3.61 12.59 -2.73
CA LYS A 33 4.88 12.53 -1.98
C LYS A 33 4.65 11.90 -0.62
N ALA A 34 5.09 10.65 -0.48
CA ALA A 34 5.10 9.93 0.78
C ALA A 34 6.41 10.19 1.53
N ILE A 35 6.33 10.53 2.82
CA ILE A 35 7.48 10.63 3.72
C ILE A 35 7.49 9.43 4.66
N THR A 36 8.65 8.81 4.81
CA THR A 36 8.91 7.65 5.69
C THR A 36 10.19 7.88 6.49
N TYR A 37 10.41 7.11 7.55
CA TYR A 37 11.71 7.04 8.22
C TYR A 37 12.52 5.83 7.74
N ASN A 38 13.83 6.02 7.55
CA ASN A 38 14.75 4.93 7.26
C ASN A 38 15.33 4.29 8.55
N ALA A 39 16.29 3.36 8.41
CA ALA A 39 16.89 2.62 9.53
C ALA A 39 17.58 3.49 10.59
N VAL A 40 17.99 4.70 10.21
CA VAL A 40 18.66 5.66 11.09
C VAL A 40 17.76 6.85 11.45
N LEU A 41 16.43 6.68 11.33
CA LEU A 41 15.41 7.69 11.66
C LEU A 41 15.50 8.98 10.83
N LEU A 42 16.11 8.92 9.65
CA LEU A 42 16.11 10.04 8.71
C LEU A 42 14.91 9.96 7.77
N GLU A 43 14.35 11.12 7.48
CA GLU A 43 13.23 11.25 6.55
C GLU A 43 13.66 10.90 5.13
N THR A 44 12.88 10.05 4.49
CA THR A 44 13.05 9.68 3.08
C THR A 44 11.74 9.94 2.35
N SER A 45 11.81 10.63 1.22
CA SER A 45 10.64 10.92 0.39
C SER A 45 10.55 9.99 -0.82
N THR A 46 9.37 9.47 -1.11
CA THR A 46 9.04 8.75 -2.33
C THR A 46 8.00 9.56 -3.11
N VAL A 47 8.35 9.99 -4.33
CA VAL A 47 7.44 10.69 -5.25
C VAL A 47 6.95 9.72 -6.31
N PHE A 48 5.65 9.69 -6.56
CA PHE A 48 5.00 8.76 -7.48
C PHE A 48 3.67 9.33 -8.01
N HIS A 49 3.19 8.78 -9.13
CA HIS A 49 1.86 9.05 -9.66
C HIS A 49 0.87 7.94 -9.28
N GLN A 50 -0.44 8.19 -9.43
CA GLN A 50 -1.47 7.16 -9.24
C GLN A 50 -1.22 5.91 -10.12
N ASN A 51 -0.70 6.08 -11.34
CA ASN A 51 -0.37 4.95 -12.23
C ASN A 51 0.79 4.08 -11.74
N ASP A 52 1.62 4.58 -10.81
CA ASP A 52 2.66 3.80 -10.15
C ASP A 52 2.12 3.02 -8.94
N VAL A 53 0.82 3.14 -8.65
CA VAL A 53 0.17 2.58 -7.46
C VAL A 53 -0.48 1.24 -7.79
N LYS A 54 -0.15 0.22 -7.00
CA LYS A 54 -0.81 -1.08 -7.03
C LYS A 54 -1.47 -1.36 -5.69
N ILE A 55 -2.78 -1.58 -5.71
CA ILE A 55 -3.54 -2.01 -4.53
C ILE A 55 -3.43 -3.54 -4.45
N PRO A 56 -3.07 -4.11 -3.28
CA PRO A 56 -3.04 -5.56 -3.12
C PRO A 56 -4.46 -6.15 -3.19
N GLU A 57 -4.60 -7.29 -3.88
CA GLU A 57 -5.90 -8.00 -4.04
C GLU A 57 -6.42 -8.60 -2.73
N SER A 58 -5.53 -8.83 -1.75
CA SER A 58 -5.88 -9.30 -0.42
C SER A 58 -5.39 -8.33 0.65
N SER A 59 -5.91 -8.45 1.86
CA SER A 59 -5.45 -7.67 3.02
C SER A 59 -4.03 -8.10 3.43
N HIS A 60 -3.01 -7.56 2.77
CA HIS A 60 -1.64 -7.66 3.25
C HIS A 60 -1.53 -6.93 4.59
N LEU A 61 -1.10 -7.63 5.64
CA LEU A 61 -1.15 -7.17 7.03
C LEU A 61 -0.47 -5.81 7.30
N PHE A 62 0.43 -5.36 6.41
CA PHE A 62 1.23 -4.15 6.60
C PHE A 62 1.44 -3.35 5.30
N THR A 63 0.52 -3.47 4.35
CA THR A 63 0.59 -2.74 3.07
C THR A 63 -0.79 -2.20 2.71
N THR A 64 -0.92 -0.88 2.65
CA THR A 64 -2.10 -0.22 2.08
C THR A 64 -2.03 -0.25 0.55
N PHE A 65 -0.87 0.12 0.00
CA PHE A 65 -0.60 0.08 -1.43
C PHE A 65 0.90 -0.02 -1.71
N TYR A 66 1.23 -0.44 -2.93
CA TYR A 66 2.59 -0.34 -3.45
C TYR A 66 2.71 0.92 -4.29
N ALA A 67 3.76 1.70 -4.08
CA ALA A 67 4.14 2.81 -4.96
C ALA A 67 5.50 2.48 -5.57
N LYS A 68 5.54 2.26 -6.88
CA LYS A 68 6.72 1.74 -7.59
C LYS A 68 7.17 0.40 -6.96
N THR A 69 8.31 0.38 -6.28
CA THR A 69 8.86 -0.82 -5.61
C THR A 69 8.71 -0.79 -4.10
N LYS A 70 8.00 0.20 -3.55
CA LYS A 70 7.85 0.42 -2.10
C LYS A 70 6.49 -0.05 -1.63
N SER A 71 6.47 -0.92 -0.61
CA SER A 71 5.26 -1.22 0.17
C SER A 71 5.03 -0.11 1.17
N LEU A 72 3.89 0.57 1.08
CA LEU A 72 3.53 1.68 1.96
C LEU A 72 2.31 1.33 2.81
N LEU A 73 2.41 1.57 4.11
CA LEU A 73 1.31 1.53 5.06
C LEU A 73 0.94 2.97 5.41
N VAL A 74 -0.29 3.34 5.11
CA VAL A 74 -0.75 4.73 5.19
C VAL A 74 -1.98 4.82 6.07
N ASN A 75 -2.00 5.81 6.96
CA ASN A 75 -3.22 6.27 7.60
C ASN A 75 -3.92 7.28 6.66
N PRO A 76 -5.15 7.03 6.18
CA PRO A 76 -5.87 7.93 5.26
C PRO A 76 -6.01 9.36 5.78
N TRP A 77 -6.07 9.53 7.10
CA TRP A 77 -6.16 10.84 7.76
C TRP A 77 -4.89 11.70 7.64
N LEU A 78 -3.82 11.18 7.02
CA LEU A 78 -2.60 11.96 6.73
C LEU A 78 -2.78 12.93 5.56
N PHE A 79 -3.81 12.76 4.74
CA PHE A 79 -4.14 13.70 3.69
C PHE A 79 -4.90 14.91 4.24
N PRO A 80 -4.50 16.15 3.88
CA PRO A 80 -5.29 17.34 4.21
C PRO A 80 -6.69 17.32 3.60
N ASN A 81 -6.81 16.80 2.37
CA ASN A 81 -8.08 16.62 1.68
C ASN A 81 -8.40 15.12 1.55
N PRO A 82 -9.51 14.63 2.13
CA PRO A 82 -9.90 13.23 2.04
C PRO A 82 -10.07 12.73 0.60
N GLU A 83 -10.46 13.59 -0.34
CA GLU A 83 -10.63 13.20 -1.74
C GLU A 83 -9.30 12.81 -2.40
N ASP A 84 -8.16 13.32 -1.92
CA ASP A 84 -6.86 12.96 -2.45
C ASP A 84 -6.54 11.48 -2.18
N TYR A 85 -7.05 10.93 -1.06
CA TYR A 85 -6.95 9.50 -0.75
C TYR A 85 -7.86 8.67 -1.65
N ASN A 86 -9.10 9.11 -1.88
CA ASN A 86 -10.03 8.44 -2.79
C ASN A 86 -9.45 8.39 -4.21
N HIS A 87 -8.90 9.52 -4.67
CA HIS A 87 -8.20 9.60 -5.94
C HIS A 87 -6.98 8.67 -5.94
N LEU A 88 -6.12 8.72 -4.93
CA LEU A 88 -4.94 7.84 -4.86
C LEU A 88 -5.29 6.35 -4.97
N MET A 89 -6.36 5.94 -4.31
CA MET A 89 -6.82 4.55 -4.27
C MET A 89 -7.67 4.16 -5.49
N GLY A 90 -8.02 5.12 -6.36
CA GLY A 90 -8.84 4.91 -7.55
C GLY A 90 -10.33 4.71 -7.26
N TYR A 91 -10.80 5.10 -6.06
CA TYR A 91 -12.21 4.99 -5.66
C TYR A 91 -13.11 6.02 -6.34
N ASP A 92 -12.52 7.02 -6.98
CA ASP A 92 -13.19 8.02 -7.80
C ASP A 92 -13.53 7.51 -9.21
N LYS A 93 -12.95 6.38 -9.63
CA LYS A 93 -13.18 5.79 -10.95
C LYS A 93 -14.45 4.92 -10.95
N PRO A 94 -15.21 4.89 -12.06
CA PRO A 94 -16.36 4.00 -12.17
C PRO A 94 -15.92 2.54 -12.06
N PHE A 95 -16.52 1.80 -11.13
CA PHE A 95 -16.27 0.39 -10.96
C PHE A 95 -17.03 -0.43 -12.02
N THR A 96 -16.37 -1.39 -12.64
CA THR A 96 -16.98 -2.38 -13.54
C THR A 96 -16.99 -3.73 -12.86
N PHE A 97 -18.17 -4.36 -12.74
CA PHE A 97 -18.29 -5.72 -12.24
C PHE A 97 -17.95 -6.70 -13.38
N ASP A 98 -16.79 -7.33 -13.31
CA ASP A 98 -16.50 -8.51 -14.12
C ASP A 98 -17.14 -9.72 -13.43
N VAL A 99 -18.25 -10.21 -13.98
CA VAL A 99 -18.90 -11.43 -13.49
C VAL A 99 -18.04 -12.62 -13.89
N GLU A 100 -17.12 -13.02 -13.02
CA GLU A 100 -16.40 -14.30 -13.17
C GLU A 100 -17.38 -15.44 -12.86
N VAL A 101 -18.00 -15.99 -13.91
CA VAL A 101 -18.76 -17.23 -13.81
C VAL A 101 -17.76 -18.36 -13.54
N SER A 102 -17.61 -18.73 -12.28
CA SER A 102 -16.87 -19.92 -11.89
C SER A 102 -17.68 -21.15 -12.29
N GLU A 103 -17.34 -21.75 -13.43
CA GLU A 103 -17.81 -23.11 -13.76
C GLU A 103 -17.18 -24.08 -12.76
N GLN A 104 -17.92 -24.40 -11.70
CA GLN A 104 -17.62 -25.52 -10.85
C GLN A 104 -17.69 -26.79 -11.71
N LYS A 105 -16.51 -27.36 -12.03
CA LYS A 105 -16.42 -28.67 -12.67
C LYS A 105 -17.06 -29.73 -11.75
N LEU A 106 -18.31 -30.06 -12.04
CA LEU A 106 -18.91 -31.35 -11.75
C LEU A 106 -18.16 -32.40 -12.57
N HIS A 107 -17.22 -33.07 -11.93
CA HIS A 107 -16.71 -34.37 -12.37
C HIS A 107 -16.58 -35.26 -11.12
N GLU A 108 -17.73 -35.61 -10.58
CA GLU A 108 -17.95 -36.97 -10.10
C GLU A 108 -18.52 -37.77 -11.27
N ASP A 109 -18.14 -39.04 -11.34
CA ASP A 109 -18.50 -40.10 -12.29
C ASP A 109 -17.58 -40.36 -13.50
N GLU A 110 -17.18 -41.64 -13.55
CA GLU A 110 -16.33 -42.41 -14.49
C GLU A 110 -14.80 -42.27 -14.40
N LYS A 111 -14.17 -43.04 -13.50
CA LYS A 111 -13.55 -44.35 -13.86
C LYS A 111 -12.95 -45.08 -12.65
#